data_AF-A0AAQ3KUB2-F1
#
_entry.id   AF-A0AAQ3KUB2-F1
#
_cell.length_a   1.000
_cell.length_b   1.000
_cell.length_c   1.000
_cell.angle_alpha   90.00
_cell.angle_beta   90.00
_cell.angle_gamma   90.00
#
_symmetry.space_group_name_H-M   'P 1'
#
loop_
_entity.id
_entity.type
_entity.pdbx_description
1 polymer ?
#
loop_
_entity_poly.entity_id
_entity_poly.type
_entity_poly.pdbx_seq_one_letter_code
_entity_poly.pdbx_strand_id
1 'polypeptide(L)'
;MDPSRDIMFAYMQNGELLTPDHGFPVRVIIPGFIGGRMVKWLKRVIIAPQESDSHYHYMDNRVLPSHVDAELASAEAWWYKSEYIINELNINSVITTSGPDEILPINAFTTQMPYTMKGYAYSGGGRKVTRVEVTLNGGETWLVCALDHSEKPNKYGKYWCWCFWSVEVEVLGLLVAKEISVRAWDESFNTQLKS
;
A
#
# COMPACT_ATOMS: atom_id res chain seq x y z
N MET A 1 14.23 0.80 -21.56
CA MET A 1 13.93 -0.39 -20.72
C MET A 1 14.72 -0.24 -19.43
N ASP A 2 14.05 -0.18 -18.28
CA ASP A 2 14.70 -0.05 -16.97
C ASP A 2 14.84 -1.43 -16.34
N PRO A 3 16.05 -2.00 -16.26
CA PRO A 3 16.25 -3.35 -15.74
C PRO A 3 16.10 -3.41 -14.21
N SER A 4 15.97 -2.27 -13.52
CA SER A 4 15.69 -2.23 -12.08
C SER A 4 14.26 -2.56 -11.73
N ARG A 5 13.36 -2.56 -12.73
CA ARG A 5 11.95 -2.91 -12.58
C ARG A 5 11.73 -4.36 -12.99
N ASP A 6 11.32 -5.19 -12.04
CA ASP A 6 11.06 -6.62 -12.24
C ASP A 6 9.67 -6.86 -12.86
N ILE A 7 9.37 -6.18 -13.97
CA ILE A 7 8.11 -6.35 -14.71
C ILE A 7 8.10 -7.74 -15.36
N MET A 8 7.01 -8.48 -15.20
CA MET A 8 6.92 -9.85 -15.68
C MET A 8 5.55 -10.21 -16.27
N PHE A 9 5.57 -11.17 -17.19
CA PHE A 9 4.40 -11.95 -17.55
C PHE A 9 4.37 -13.20 -16.68
N ALA A 10 3.39 -13.27 -15.77
CA ALA A 10 3.25 -14.38 -14.84
C ALA A 10 2.19 -15.36 -15.35
N TYR A 11 2.49 -16.65 -15.25
CA TYR A 11 1.54 -17.75 -15.50
C TYR A 11 1.34 -18.66 -14.26
N MET A 12 2.09 -18.38 -13.18
CA MET A 12 1.97 -19.03 -11.88
C MET A 12 1.91 -18.01 -10.75
N GLN A 13 1.26 -18.38 -9.66
CA GLN A 13 1.22 -17.64 -8.40
C GLN A 13 1.37 -18.65 -7.26
N ASN A 14 2.35 -18.43 -6.38
CA ASN A 14 2.65 -19.30 -5.23
C ASN A 14 2.90 -20.78 -5.60
N GLY A 15 3.61 -21.02 -6.71
CA GLY A 15 3.96 -22.37 -7.15
C GLY A 15 2.88 -23.12 -7.93
N GLU A 16 1.69 -22.52 -8.09
CA GLU A 16 0.57 -23.10 -8.83
C GLU A 16 0.22 -22.27 -10.07
N LEU A 17 -0.46 -22.87 -11.05
CA LEU A 17 -1.01 -22.12 -12.18
C LEU A 17 -1.99 -21.05 -11.70
N LEU A 18 -2.05 -19.93 -12.42
CA LEU A 18 -3.03 -18.89 -12.12
C LEU A 18 -4.46 -19.46 -12.12
N THR A 19 -5.28 -19.03 -11.17
CA THR A 19 -6.73 -19.25 -11.24
C THR A 19 -7.36 -18.29 -12.27
N PRO A 20 -8.59 -18.55 -12.73
CA PRO A 20 -9.31 -17.60 -13.57
C PRO A 20 -9.37 -16.19 -12.96
N ASP A 21 -9.66 -16.07 -11.67
CA ASP A 21 -9.73 -14.76 -10.99
C ASP A 21 -8.39 -14.04 -10.91
N HIS A 22 -7.28 -14.78 -10.94
CA HIS A 22 -5.93 -14.23 -10.96
C HIS A 22 -5.34 -14.08 -12.37
N GLY A 23 -6.12 -14.34 -13.42
CA GLY A 23 -5.75 -13.97 -14.79
C GLY A 23 -5.19 -15.10 -15.66
N PHE A 24 -5.54 -16.36 -15.37
CA PHE A 24 -5.17 -17.50 -16.21
C PHE A 24 -5.46 -17.26 -17.70
N PRO A 25 -4.56 -17.62 -18.64
CA PRO A 25 -3.30 -18.32 -18.39
C PRO A 25 -2.13 -17.39 -18.04
N VAL A 26 -2.21 -16.11 -18.39
CA VAL A 26 -1.11 -15.15 -18.24
C VAL A 26 -1.63 -13.78 -17.84
N ARG A 27 -0.92 -13.14 -16.91
CA ARG A 27 -1.13 -11.74 -16.54
C ARG A 27 0.17 -10.94 -16.58
N VAL A 28 0.05 -9.62 -16.57
CA VAL A 28 1.17 -8.71 -16.30
C VAL A 28 1.27 -8.49 -14.79
N ILE A 29 2.50 -8.46 -14.27
CA ILE A 29 2.83 -7.98 -12.92
C ILE A 29 3.83 -6.83 -13.07
N ILE A 30 3.52 -5.71 -12.43
CA ILE A 30 4.35 -4.50 -12.43
C ILE A 30 4.62 -4.13 -10.97
N PRO A 31 5.72 -4.61 -10.37
CA PRO A 31 5.98 -4.36 -8.96
C PRO A 31 6.01 -2.87 -8.61
N GLY A 32 5.42 -2.51 -7.45
CA GLY A 32 5.32 -1.14 -6.98
C GLY A 32 4.27 -0.26 -7.68
N PHE A 33 3.53 -0.80 -8.66
CA PHE A 33 2.41 -0.11 -9.31
C PHE A 33 1.06 -0.54 -8.72
N ILE A 34 0.02 0.25 -8.96
CA ILE A 34 -1.35 -0.15 -8.67
C ILE A 34 -1.78 -1.40 -9.46
N GLY A 35 -2.69 -2.17 -8.86
CA GLY A 35 -3.25 -3.38 -9.47
C GLY A 35 -3.95 -3.14 -10.81
N GLY A 36 -4.51 -1.94 -11.04
CA GLY A 36 -5.19 -1.57 -12.29
C GLY A 36 -4.29 -1.60 -13.53
N ARG A 37 -2.96 -1.57 -13.37
CA ARG A 37 -1.98 -1.71 -14.47
C ARG A 37 -1.54 -3.17 -14.70
N MET A 38 -1.87 -4.07 -13.77
CA MET A 38 -1.48 -5.49 -13.79
C MET A 38 -2.53 -6.34 -14.52
N VAL A 39 -2.65 -6.11 -15.83
CA VAL A 39 -3.70 -6.69 -16.70
C VAL A 39 -3.74 -8.22 -16.59
N LYS A 40 -4.91 -8.73 -16.20
CA LYS A 40 -5.24 -10.16 -16.17
C LYS A 40 -5.72 -10.63 -17.55
N TRP A 41 -5.64 -11.94 -17.82
CA TRP A 41 -6.11 -12.55 -19.08
C TRP A 41 -5.47 -11.93 -20.32
N LEU A 42 -4.15 -11.73 -20.29
CA LEU A 42 -3.42 -11.00 -21.31
C LEU A 42 -3.61 -11.62 -22.70
N LYS A 43 -4.04 -10.81 -23.67
CA LYS A 43 -4.25 -11.24 -25.06
C LYS A 43 -3.28 -10.64 -26.07
N ARG A 44 -2.88 -9.38 -25.88
CA ARG A 44 -2.03 -8.64 -26.82
C ARG A 44 -1.11 -7.70 -26.07
N VAL A 45 0.09 -7.53 -26.60
CA VAL A 45 1.04 -6.49 -26.20
C VAL A 45 1.29 -5.64 -27.43
N ILE A 46 0.97 -4.35 -27.36
CA ILE A 46 1.12 -3.40 -28.45
C ILE A 46 2.15 -2.37 -28.01
N ILE A 47 3.18 -2.18 -28.84
CA ILE A 47 4.16 -1.11 -28.64
C ILE A 47 3.64 0.09 -29.41
N ALA A 48 3.37 1.18 -28.69
CA ALA A 48 2.81 2.40 -29.25
C ALA A 48 3.60 3.63 -28.77
N PRO A 49 3.63 4.72 -29.56
CA PRO A 49 4.24 5.98 -29.15
C PRO A 49 3.37 6.80 -28.18
N GLN A 50 2.12 6.38 -27.94
CA GLN A 50 1.17 7.03 -27.04
C GLN A 50 0.62 6.05 -25.99
N GLU A 51 -0.01 6.62 -24.95
CA GLU A 51 -0.75 5.89 -23.94
C GLU A 51 -1.93 5.08 -24.53
N SER A 52 -2.45 4.14 -23.76
CA SER A 52 -3.59 3.31 -24.17
C SER A 52 -4.85 4.15 -24.37
N ASP A 53 -5.56 3.92 -25.48
CA ASP A 53 -6.86 4.53 -25.79
C ASP A 53 -8.05 3.82 -25.13
N SER A 54 -7.79 2.79 -24.32
CA SER A 54 -8.83 2.05 -23.59
C SER A 54 -9.62 2.95 -22.65
N HIS A 55 -10.95 2.78 -22.63
CA HIS A 55 -11.84 3.48 -21.70
C HIS A 55 -11.34 3.44 -20.24
N TYR A 56 -10.93 2.26 -19.75
CA TYR A 56 -10.40 2.06 -18.39
C TYR A 56 -9.06 2.76 -18.12
N HIS A 57 -8.34 3.20 -19.15
CA HIS A 57 -7.11 3.98 -18.97
C HIS A 57 -7.44 5.45 -18.65
N TYR A 58 -8.53 5.97 -19.19
CA TYR A 58 -8.97 7.35 -18.97
C TYR A 58 -9.94 7.48 -17.80
N MET A 59 -10.99 6.66 -17.75
CA MET A 59 -12.15 6.83 -16.85
C MET A 59 -12.00 6.11 -15.50
N ASP A 60 -10.81 5.62 -15.17
CA ASP A 60 -10.54 4.86 -13.94
C ASP A 60 -9.09 5.06 -13.48
N ASN A 61 -8.79 4.72 -12.22
CA ASN A 61 -7.45 4.72 -11.62
C ASN A 61 -6.72 6.08 -11.74
N ARG A 62 -7.40 7.15 -11.35
CA ARG A 62 -6.86 8.51 -11.24
C ARG A 62 -7.16 9.12 -9.86
N VAL A 63 -6.25 9.95 -9.36
CA VAL A 63 -6.52 10.82 -8.19
C VAL A 63 -6.69 12.24 -8.71
N LEU A 64 -7.93 12.66 -8.86
CA LEU A 64 -8.26 14.04 -9.25
C LEU A 64 -8.13 14.97 -8.03
N PRO A 65 -7.91 16.28 -8.24
CA PRO A 65 -7.93 17.25 -7.14
C PRO A 65 -9.25 17.22 -6.38
N SER A 66 -9.20 17.50 -5.07
CA SER A 66 -10.36 17.36 -4.17
C SER A 66 -11.58 18.23 -4.49
N HIS A 67 -11.40 19.30 -5.26
CA HIS A 67 -12.49 20.18 -5.71
C HIS A 67 -13.15 19.71 -7.01
N VAL A 68 -12.63 18.66 -7.65
CA VAL A 68 -13.13 18.14 -8.92
C VAL A 68 -14.09 16.99 -8.66
N ASP A 69 -15.37 17.24 -8.87
CA ASP A 69 -16.41 16.21 -8.88
C ASP A 69 -16.58 15.56 -10.26
N ALA A 70 -17.53 14.64 -10.39
CA ALA A 70 -17.77 13.90 -11.63
C ALA A 70 -18.27 14.79 -12.79
N GLU A 71 -19.06 15.81 -12.48
CA GLU A 71 -19.62 16.74 -13.47
C GLU A 71 -18.50 17.61 -14.05
N LEU A 72 -17.71 18.23 -13.17
CA LEU A 72 -16.57 19.05 -13.56
C LEU A 72 -15.51 18.20 -14.27
N ALA A 73 -15.25 16.98 -13.79
CA ALA A 73 -14.31 16.07 -14.44
C ALA A 73 -14.66 15.81 -15.90
N SER A 74 -15.95 15.66 -16.19
CA SER A 74 -16.48 15.43 -17.53
C SER A 74 -16.46 16.71 -18.37
N ALA A 75 -16.92 17.84 -17.80
CA ALA A 75 -17.02 19.12 -18.49
C ALA A 75 -15.65 19.68 -18.92
N GLU A 76 -14.61 19.48 -18.09
CA GLU A 76 -13.28 20.03 -18.31
C GLU A 76 -12.22 18.97 -18.67
N ALA A 77 -12.67 17.78 -19.11
CA ALA A 77 -11.82 16.70 -19.60
C ALA A 77 -10.68 16.28 -18.62
N TRP A 78 -10.95 16.31 -17.31
CA TRP A 78 -9.97 15.94 -16.28
C TRP A 78 -9.47 14.50 -16.43
N TRP A 79 -10.33 13.60 -16.91
CA TRP A 79 -9.99 12.21 -17.20
C TRP A 79 -8.89 12.03 -18.25
N TYR A 80 -8.58 13.06 -19.04
CA TYR A 80 -7.58 13.01 -20.10
C TYR A 80 -6.26 13.71 -19.73
N LYS A 81 -6.17 14.26 -18.51
CA LYS A 81 -4.96 14.92 -17.98
C LYS A 81 -4.04 13.89 -17.33
N SER A 82 -2.90 13.59 -17.96
CA SER A 82 -2.00 12.48 -17.61
C SER A 82 -1.38 12.59 -16.21
N GLU A 83 -1.31 13.79 -15.63
CA GLU A 83 -0.71 14.06 -14.33
C GLU A 83 -1.45 13.36 -13.18
N TYR A 84 -2.73 13.02 -13.38
CA TYR A 84 -3.57 12.38 -12.37
C TYR A 84 -3.60 10.85 -12.50
N ILE A 85 -2.88 10.28 -13.46
CA ILE A 85 -2.78 8.84 -13.66
C ILE A 85 -2.07 8.21 -12.47
N ILE A 86 -2.71 7.21 -11.85
CA ILE A 86 -2.04 6.42 -10.83
C ILE A 86 -1.19 5.35 -11.52
N ASN A 87 0.10 5.36 -11.21
CA ASN A 87 1.07 4.36 -11.62
C ASN A 87 1.66 3.73 -10.36
N GLU A 88 2.68 4.38 -9.76
CA GLU A 88 3.28 3.92 -8.52
C GLU A 88 2.35 4.17 -7.32
N LEU A 89 2.35 3.23 -6.38
CA LEU A 89 1.64 3.39 -5.10
C LEU A 89 2.33 4.44 -4.21
N ASN A 90 1.55 5.17 -3.42
CA ASN A 90 2.06 6.00 -2.33
C ASN A 90 2.41 5.13 -1.12
N ILE A 91 3.17 5.69 -0.18
CA ILE A 91 3.39 5.11 1.14
C ILE A 91 2.05 4.92 1.87
N ASN A 92 1.85 3.75 2.47
CA ASN A 92 0.66 3.44 3.25
C ASN A 92 1.02 2.50 4.41
N SER A 93 0.22 2.54 5.48
CA SER A 93 0.33 1.65 6.64
C SER A 93 -1.03 1.39 7.26
N VAL A 94 -1.18 0.18 7.82
CA VAL A 94 -2.45 -0.33 8.33
C VAL A 94 -2.19 -1.07 9.64
N ILE A 95 -3.04 -0.83 10.64
CA ILE A 95 -3.09 -1.60 11.90
C ILE A 95 -3.95 -2.85 11.67
N THR A 96 -3.47 -4.01 12.07
CA THR A 96 -4.20 -5.29 11.91
C THR A 96 -4.56 -5.98 13.22
N THR A 97 -3.87 -5.64 14.31
CA THR A 97 -4.30 -5.99 15.69
C THR A 97 -5.44 -5.09 16.11
N SER A 98 -6.29 -5.56 17.03
CA SER A 98 -7.67 -5.12 17.22
C SER A 98 -8.54 -5.48 16.02
N GLY A 99 -8.56 -6.77 15.68
CA GLY A 99 -9.54 -7.29 14.72
C GLY A 99 -10.97 -6.89 15.13
N PRO A 100 -11.97 -6.93 14.21
CA PRO A 100 -13.32 -6.41 14.47
C PRO A 100 -13.98 -6.88 15.77
N ASP A 101 -13.61 -8.07 16.26
CA ASP A 101 -14.16 -8.71 17.46
C ASP A 101 -13.10 -9.02 18.53
N GLU A 102 -11.90 -8.42 18.45
CA GLU A 102 -10.86 -8.65 19.45
C GLU A 102 -11.21 -7.94 20.76
N ILE A 103 -11.41 -8.71 21.83
CA ILE A 103 -11.63 -8.20 23.18
C ILE A 103 -10.35 -8.38 23.98
N LEU A 104 -9.75 -7.26 24.40
CA LEU A 104 -8.67 -7.25 25.37
C LEU A 104 -9.24 -7.09 26.78
N PRO A 105 -9.36 -8.17 27.59
CA PRO A 105 -9.90 -8.04 28.94
C PRO A 105 -8.96 -7.22 29.80
N ILE A 106 -9.51 -6.30 30.58
CA ILE A 106 -8.73 -5.46 31.51
C ILE A 106 -8.84 -6.07 32.90
N ASN A 107 -7.75 -6.69 33.36
CA ASN A 107 -7.67 -7.31 34.68
C ASN A 107 -6.23 -7.21 35.21
N ALA A 108 -6.04 -7.63 36.48
CA ALA A 108 -4.75 -7.50 37.16
C ALA A 108 -3.57 -8.17 36.43
N PHE A 109 -3.81 -9.16 35.57
CA PHE A 109 -2.77 -9.81 34.79
C PHE A 109 -2.48 -9.06 33.48
N THR A 110 -3.51 -8.70 32.72
CA THR A 110 -3.33 -8.01 31.42
C THR A 110 -2.81 -6.59 31.58
N THR A 111 -3.11 -5.90 32.68
CA THR A 111 -2.55 -4.58 32.96
C THR A 111 -1.07 -4.60 33.34
N GLN A 112 -0.49 -5.77 33.65
CA GLN A 112 0.93 -5.95 33.98
C GLN A 112 1.78 -6.38 32.78
N MET A 113 1.15 -6.66 31.64
CA MET A 113 1.83 -7.13 30.43
C MET A 113 1.63 -6.13 29.28
N PRO A 114 2.65 -5.89 28.44
CA PRO A 114 2.45 -5.10 27.24
C PRO A 114 1.52 -5.82 26.26
N TYR A 115 0.73 -5.05 25.53
CA TYR A 115 0.00 -5.51 24.35
C TYR A 115 0.83 -5.26 23.10
N THR A 116 1.04 -6.29 22.28
CA THR A 116 1.77 -6.14 21.02
C THR A 116 0.82 -5.75 19.90
N MET A 117 0.86 -4.47 19.52
CA MET A 117 0.20 -3.99 18.31
C MET A 117 1.01 -4.41 17.08
N LYS A 118 0.31 -4.74 15.99
CA LYS A 118 0.91 -5.15 14.71
C LYS A 118 0.16 -4.60 13.52
N GLY A 119 0.86 -4.56 12.40
CA GLY A 119 0.29 -4.23 11.12
C GLY A 119 1.29 -4.43 9.99
N TYR A 120 0.99 -3.81 8.85
CA TYR A 120 1.87 -3.79 7.70
C TYR A 120 1.98 -2.38 7.11
N ALA A 121 3.03 -2.16 6.31
CA ALA A 121 3.25 -0.94 5.55
C ALA A 121 3.86 -1.28 4.19
N TYR A 122 3.61 -0.44 3.19
CA TYR A 122 4.15 -0.60 1.83
C TYR A 122 4.34 0.76 1.15
N SER A 123 5.23 0.82 0.15
CA SER A 123 5.36 1.95 -0.77
C SER A 123 5.53 1.46 -2.21
N GLY A 124 5.13 2.27 -3.18
CA GLY A 124 5.35 1.98 -4.59
C GLY A 124 6.78 2.25 -5.06
N GLY A 125 7.03 2.07 -6.36
CA GLY A 125 8.32 2.39 -7.01
C GLY A 125 9.54 1.62 -6.48
N GLY A 126 9.30 0.62 -5.65
CA GLY A 126 10.32 -0.20 -5.00
C GLY A 126 11.00 0.48 -3.82
N ARG A 127 10.36 1.52 -3.25
CA ARG A 127 10.91 2.31 -2.15
C ARG A 127 10.78 1.56 -0.83
N LYS A 128 11.89 1.39 -0.12
CA LYS A 128 11.89 0.74 1.19
C LYS A 128 11.10 1.56 2.22
N VAL A 129 10.26 0.92 3.02
CA VAL A 129 9.69 1.53 4.24
C VAL A 129 10.80 1.64 5.29
N THR A 130 11.08 2.84 5.75
CA THR A 130 12.20 3.11 6.68
C THR A 130 11.74 3.33 8.11
N ARG A 131 10.49 3.73 8.31
CA ARG A 131 9.94 4.03 9.63
C ARG A 131 8.44 3.82 9.65
N VAL A 132 7.93 3.25 10.73
CA VAL A 132 6.51 3.24 11.09
C VAL A 132 6.38 3.76 12.51
N GLU A 133 5.40 4.61 12.75
CA GLU A 133 5.11 5.17 14.06
C GLU A 133 3.62 5.01 14.39
N VAL A 134 3.33 4.71 15.66
CA VAL A 134 1.98 4.62 16.21
C VAL A 134 1.77 5.70 17.25
N THR A 135 0.60 6.31 17.27
CA THR A 135 0.13 7.21 18.32
C THR A 135 -1.06 6.61 19.05
N LEU A 136 -1.13 6.85 20.36
CA LEU A 136 -2.29 6.54 21.21
C LEU A 136 -3.03 7.82 21.68
N ASN A 137 -2.53 9.01 21.32
CA ASN A 137 -3.01 10.30 21.79
C ASN A 137 -3.14 11.34 20.66
N GLY A 138 -3.70 10.95 19.51
CA GLY A 138 -3.99 11.89 18.40
C GLY A 138 -2.75 12.55 17.76
N GLY A 139 -1.57 11.97 17.97
CA GLY A 139 -0.30 12.39 17.39
C GLY A 139 0.47 13.42 18.22
N GLU A 140 0.16 13.59 19.50
CA GLU A 140 1.00 14.35 20.45
C GLU A 140 2.34 13.65 20.68
N THR A 141 2.31 12.32 20.87
CA THR A 141 3.51 11.48 21.02
C THR A 141 3.45 10.28 20.09
N TRP A 142 4.62 9.81 19.66
CA TRP A 142 4.75 8.73 18.69
C TRP A 142 5.70 7.65 19.19
N LEU A 143 5.26 6.40 19.07
CA LEU A 143 6.05 5.21 19.37
C LEU A 143 6.60 4.66 18.05
N VAL A 144 7.91 4.53 17.97
CA VAL A 144 8.58 3.94 16.79
C VAL A 144 8.38 2.42 16.82
N CYS A 145 7.91 1.87 15.71
CA CYS A 145 7.66 0.43 15.58
C CYS A 145 8.94 -0.31 15.15
N ALA A 146 9.06 -1.57 15.59
CA ALA A 146 10.00 -2.51 15.01
C ALA A 146 9.50 -2.93 13.62
N LEU A 147 10.40 -2.96 12.62
CA LEU A 147 10.07 -3.35 11.25
C LEU A 147 10.67 -4.72 10.91
N ASP A 148 9.84 -5.62 10.40
CA ASP A 148 10.24 -6.89 9.81
C ASP A 148 10.16 -6.82 8.28
N HIS A 149 11.33 -6.85 7.66
CA HIS A 149 11.49 -6.92 6.21
C HIS A 149 11.91 -8.33 5.82
N SER A 150 10.92 -9.20 5.57
CA SER A 150 11.21 -10.57 5.12
C SER A 150 11.81 -10.61 3.71
N GLU A 151 11.50 -9.62 2.87
CA GLU A 151 12.11 -9.44 1.55
C GLU A 151 13.54 -8.90 1.66
N LYS A 152 14.43 -9.44 0.81
CA LYS A 152 15.72 -8.82 0.50
C LYS A 152 15.59 -7.97 -0.76
N PRO A 153 16.27 -6.82 -0.84
CA PRO A 153 16.19 -5.99 -2.03
C PRO A 153 16.66 -6.76 -3.26
N ASN A 154 16.11 -6.41 -4.42
CA ASN A 154 16.68 -6.88 -5.69
C ASN A 154 18.10 -6.32 -5.89
N LYS A 155 18.79 -6.74 -6.96
CA LYS A 155 20.16 -6.30 -7.24
C LYS A 155 20.35 -4.78 -7.43
N TYR A 156 19.26 -4.02 -7.53
CA TYR A 156 19.24 -2.56 -7.66
C TYR A 156 18.72 -1.85 -6.41
N GLY A 157 18.54 -2.57 -5.29
CA GLY A 157 18.09 -1.98 -4.03
C GLY A 157 16.56 -1.84 -3.89
N LYS A 158 15.77 -2.40 -4.81
CA LYS A 158 14.30 -2.24 -4.79
C LYS A 158 13.63 -3.26 -3.88
N TYR A 159 12.58 -2.81 -3.17
CA TYR A 159 11.70 -3.61 -2.32
C TYR A 159 10.27 -3.60 -2.87
N TRP A 160 9.75 -4.75 -3.27
CA TRP A 160 8.44 -4.87 -3.90
C TRP A 160 7.34 -5.33 -2.94
N CYS A 161 7.72 -5.95 -1.83
CA CYS A 161 6.80 -6.44 -0.83
C CYS A 161 6.57 -5.41 0.26
N TRP A 162 5.42 -5.53 0.92
CA TRP A 162 5.18 -4.90 2.20
C TRP A 162 6.23 -5.32 3.25
N CYS A 163 6.35 -4.54 4.31
CA CYS A 163 6.97 -4.97 5.56
C CYS A 163 5.90 -5.10 6.65
N PHE A 164 6.16 -5.96 7.63
CA PHE A 164 5.35 -6.01 8.84
C PHE A 164 5.96 -5.10 9.90
N TRP A 165 5.12 -4.60 10.80
CA TRP A 165 5.59 -3.80 11.93
C TRP A 165 4.91 -4.27 13.23
N SER A 166 5.60 -4.02 14.34
CA SER A 166 5.05 -4.26 15.67
C SER A 166 5.55 -3.24 16.70
N VAL A 167 4.73 -2.95 17.70
CA VAL A 167 5.10 -2.11 18.84
C VAL A 167 4.42 -2.63 20.11
N GLU A 168 5.15 -2.63 21.22
CA GLU A 168 4.59 -2.94 22.53
C GLU A 168 4.01 -1.68 23.15
N VAL A 169 2.77 -1.77 23.63
CA VAL A 169 2.08 -0.67 24.31
C VAL A 169 1.53 -1.13 25.65
N GLU A 170 1.50 -0.24 26.62
CA GLU A 170 0.85 -0.53 27.90
C GLU A 170 -0.67 -0.59 27.72
N VAL A 171 -1.32 -1.61 28.29
CA VAL A 171 -2.77 -1.79 28.23
C VAL A 171 -3.52 -0.60 28.82
N LEU A 172 -2.97 0.05 29.85
CA LEU A 172 -3.55 1.26 30.42
C LEU A 172 -3.52 2.45 29.44
N GLY A 173 -2.49 2.53 28.60
CA GLY A 173 -2.41 3.51 27.52
C GLY A 173 -3.51 3.32 26.49
N LEU A 174 -3.86 2.07 26.17
CA LEU A 174 -4.98 1.74 25.28
C LEU A 174 -6.34 2.10 25.88
N LEU A 175 -6.52 1.91 27.20
CA LEU A 175 -7.79 2.24 27.88
C LEU A 175 -8.14 3.73 27.81
N VAL A 176 -7.13 4.61 27.85
CA VAL A 176 -7.32 6.07 27.77
C VAL A 176 -7.22 6.63 26.36
N ALA A 177 -6.78 5.80 25.39
CA ALA A 177 -6.64 6.21 24.01
C ALA A 177 -8.03 6.48 23.39
N LYS A 178 -8.24 7.71 22.92
CA LYS A 178 -9.45 8.07 22.16
C LYS A 178 -9.34 7.67 20.70
N GLU A 179 -8.12 7.68 20.18
CA GLU A 179 -7.80 7.37 18.80
C GLU A 179 -6.42 6.72 18.75
N ILE A 180 -6.32 5.67 17.94
CA ILE A 180 -5.07 5.00 17.62
C ILE A 180 -4.84 5.19 16.13
N SER A 181 -3.69 5.76 15.78
CA SER A 181 -3.34 6.05 14.39
C SER A 181 -1.92 5.58 14.09
N VAL A 182 -1.67 5.23 12.83
CA VAL A 182 -0.36 4.78 12.35
C VAL A 182 0.06 5.60 11.13
N ARG A 183 1.35 5.84 10.99
CA ARG A 183 1.94 6.46 9.79
C ARG A 183 3.28 5.83 9.45
N ALA A 184 3.62 5.83 8.18
CA ALA A 184 4.88 5.29 7.68
C ALA A 184 5.64 6.29 6.80
N TRP A 185 6.96 6.08 6.72
CA TRP A 185 7.86 6.77 5.80
C TRP A 185 8.58 5.78 4.91
N ASP A 186 8.81 6.19 3.67
CA ASP A 186 9.71 5.50 2.76
C ASP A 186 11.12 6.14 2.73
N GLU A 187 12.04 5.52 2.00
CA GLU A 187 13.42 5.98 1.83
C GLU A 187 13.55 7.32 1.09
N SER A 188 12.48 7.78 0.44
CA SER A 188 12.40 9.10 -0.18
C SER A 188 11.77 10.15 0.74
N PHE A 189 11.57 9.81 2.02
CA PHE A 189 10.94 10.64 3.05
C PHE A 189 9.49 11.02 2.75
N ASN A 190 8.79 10.32 1.85
CA ASN A 190 7.34 10.48 1.72
C ASN A 190 6.64 9.93 2.97
N THR A 191 5.55 10.57 3.38
CA THR A 191 4.71 10.14 4.51
C THR A 191 3.24 10.24 4.18
N GLN A 192 2.42 9.49 4.91
CA GLN A 192 0.98 9.66 4.91
C GLN A 192 0.61 11.03 5.50
N LEU A 193 -0.40 11.68 4.91
CA LEU A 193 -0.98 12.91 5.45
C LEU A 193 -1.69 12.60 6.76
N LYS A 194 -1.71 13.59 7.66
CA LYS A 194 -2.50 13.50 8.90
C LYS A 194 -3.97 13.49 8.51
N SER A 195 -4.71 12.46 8.96
CA SER A 195 -6.17 12.42 8.87
C SER A 195 -6.83 13.41 9.82
#